data_AF-A0A076KXW7-F1
#
_entry.id   AF-A0A076KXW7-F1
#
_cell.length_a   1.000
_cell.length_b   1.000
_cell.length_c   1.000
_cell.angle_alpha   90.00
_cell.angle_beta   90.00
_cell.angle_gamma   90.00
#
_symmetry.space_group_name_H-M   'P 1'
#
loop_
_entity.id
_entity.type
_entity.pdbx_description
1 polymer ?
#
loop_
_entity_poly.entity_id
_entity_poly.type
_entity_poly.pdbx_seq_one_letter_code
_entity_poly.pdbx_strand_id
1 'polypeptide(L)'
;DPWLVSASGDGKLAMMDVRKLLKSSSTAKCDRVIENSFQWQHPTLATLENVEPPQRMLHGFFKNLYSVDIGAERIVCGGEEGIVRIWDFTQALEVERRVQASRNIRLENRLRRKKGQGAIGNKGKQVNPCSIVAKNCEAD
;
A
#
# COMPACT_ATOMS: atom_id res chain seq x y z
N ASP A 1 -16.83 13.26 5.90
CA ASP A 1 -15.93 12.13 5.61
C ASP A 1 -14.66 12.59 4.91
N PRO A 2 -13.46 12.12 5.31
CA PRO A 2 -12.17 12.63 4.83
C PRO A 2 -11.66 11.95 3.55
N TRP A 3 -12.54 11.34 2.76
CA TRP A 3 -12.18 10.60 1.56
C TRP A 3 -12.49 11.43 0.31
N LEU A 4 -11.52 11.50 -0.60
CA LEU A 4 -11.67 12.08 -1.92
C LEU A 4 -11.60 10.95 -2.96
N VAL A 5 -12.54 10.98 -3.91
CA VAL A 5 -12.53 10.11 -5.09
C VAL A 5 -12.46 11.01 -6.32
N SER A 6 -11.51 10.73 -7.21
CA SER A 6 -11.42 11.38 -8.52
C SER A 6 -11.50 10.35 -9.64
N ALA A 7 -12.21 10.72 -10.69
CA ALA A 7 -12.29 9.98 -11.94
C ALA A 7 -11.48 10.70 -13.01
N SER A 8 -10.78 9.95 -13.84
CA SER A 8 -9.98 10.47 -14.93
C SER A 8 -10.52 9.98 -16.27
N GLY A 9 -10.33 10.81 -17.31
CA GLY A 9 -10.72 10.49 -18.68
C GLY A 9 -10.01 9.25 -19.23
N ASP A 10 -8.92 8.79 -18.63
CA ASP A 10 -8.25 7.52 -19.00
C ASP A 10 -8.90 6.27 -18.40
N GLY A 11 -10.07 6.40 -17.78
CA GLY A 11 -10.80 5.29 -17.16
C GLY A 11 -10.28 4.90 -15.78
N LYS A 12 -9.34 5.66 -15.21
CA LYS A 12 -8.82 5.40 -13.87
C LYS A 12 -9.64 6.12 -12.80
N LEU A 13 -9.78 5.44 -11.65
CA LEU A 13 -10.34 6.00 -10.43
C LEU A 13 -9.28 5.97 -9.33
N ALA A 14 -9.11 7.12 -8.67
CA ALA A 14 -8.18 7.28 -7.57
C ALA A 14 -8.94 7.61 -6.28
N MET A 15 -8.55 6.97 -5.18
CA MET A 15 -9.07 7.21 -3.84
C MET A 15 -7.96 7.69 -2.91
N MET A 16 -8.24 8.76 -2.16
CA MET A 16 -7.28 9.47 -1.33
C MET A 16 -7.90 9.83 0.03
N ASP A 17 -7.15 9.67 1.12
CA ASP A 17 -7.53 10.23 2.43
C ASP A 17 -6.97 11.66 2.53
N VAL A 18 -7.86 12.65 2.53
CA VAL A 18 -7.55 14.09 2.56
C VAL A 18 -6.73 14.45 3.80
N ARG A 19 -6.86 13.71 4.90
CA ARG A 19 -6.08 13.98 6.12
C ARG A 19 -4.60 13.69 5.93
N LYS A 20 -4.23 12.74 5.06
CA LYS A 20 -2.81 12.47 4.77
C LYS A 20 -2.19 13.61 3.96
N LEU A 21 -2.97 14.17 3.03
CA LEU A 21 -2.59 15.34 2.25
C LEU A 21 -2.43 16.62 3.11
N LEU A 22 -3.31 16.83 4.10
CA LEU A 22 -3.22 18.00 4.99
C LEU A 22 -2.07 17.88 6.02
N LYS A 23 -1.66 16.65 6.37
CA LYS A 23 -0.53 16.42 7.28
C LYS A 23 0.80 16.70 6.59
N SER A 24 0.96 16.34 5.32
CA SER A 24 2.18 16.61 4.56
C SER A 24 2.42 18.10 4.32
N SER A 25 1.36 18.91 4.19
CA SER A 25 1.48 20.37 4.07
C SER A 25 1.87 21.07 5.38
N SER A 26 1.52 20.51 6.55
CA SER A 26 1.78 21.12 7.87
C SER A 26 3.22 21.00 8.36
N THR A 27 3.97 20.02 7.83
CA THR A 27 5.40 19.84 8.12
C THR A 27 6.31 20.66 7.20
N ALA A 28 5.76 21.34 6.19
CA ALA A 28 6.49 22.31 5.39
C ALA A 28 6.59 23.64 6.16
N LYS A 29 7.57 23.75 7.07
CA LYS A 29 8.03 25.04 7.57
C LYS A 29 8.66 25.81 6.42
N CYS A 30 7.85 26.59 5.72
CA CYS A 30 8.30 27.66 4.85
C CYS A 30 7.79 28.97 5.46
N ASP A 31 8.71 29.66 6.12
CA ASP A 31 8.58 31.00 6.65
C ASP A 31 8.27 31.99 5.52
N ARG A 32 6.99 32.29 5.27
CA ARG A 32 6.58 33.46 4.48
C ARG A 32 5.30 34.06 5.04
N VAL A 33 5.49 35.23 5.66
CA VAL A 33 4.48 36.25 5.92
C VAL A 33 3.63 36.45 4.66
N ILE A 34 2.31 36.28 4.79
CA ILE A 34 1.35 36.73 3.78
C ILE A 34 0.42 37.72 4.46
N GLU A 35 0.67 39.00 4.20
CA GLU A 35 -0.32 40.05 4.41
C GLU A 35 -1.53 39.81 3.52
N ASN A 36 -2.70 40.12 4.07
CA ASN A 36 -4.03 40.01 3.47
C ASN A 36 -4.07 40.51 2.02
N SER A 37 -4.31 39.58 1.08
CA SER A 37 -5.08 39.88 -0.13
C SER A 37 -5.67 38.59 -0.69
N PHE A 38 -7.00 38.58 -0.82
CA PHE A 38 -7.77 37.53 -1.49
C PHE A 38 -7.45 37.54 -2.99
N GLN A 39 -6.32 36.95 -3.37
CA GLN A 39 -5.99 36.72 -4.76
C GLN A 39 -5.49 35.28 -4.89
N TRP A 40 -6.35 34.44 -5.46
CA TRP A 40 -6.01 33.08 -5.89
C TRP A 40 -4.93 33.18 -6.98
N GLN A 41 -3.67 33.31 -6.57
CA GLN A 41 -2.53 33.22 -7.46
C GLN A 41 -2.28 31.75 -7.75
N HIS A 42 -2.23 31.45 -9.05
CA HIS A 42 -2.03 30.12 -9.61
C HIS A 42 -0.85 29.38 -8.94
N PRO A 43 -1.04 28.17 -8.39
CA PRO A 43 0.04 27.32 -7.93
C PRO A 43 0.65 26.59 -9.14
N THR A 44 1.03 27.33 -10.17
CA THR A 44 1.74 26.79 -11.32
C THR A 44 3.23 26.89 -11.01
N LEU A 45 3.86 25.72 -10.80
CA LEU A 45 5.30 25.40 -10.96
C LEU A 45 6.07 24.93 -9.72
N ALA A 46 5.53 24.97 -8.49
CA ALA A 46 6.29 24.55 -7.30
C ALA A 46 5.91 23.16 -6.72
N THR A 47 4.89 22.48 -7.25
CA THR A 47 4.25 21.35 -6.54
C THR A 47 4.29 20.00 -7.26
N LEU A 48 4.89 19.90 -8.45
CA LEU A 48 4.85 18.68 -9.26
C LEU A 48 5.74 17.53 -8.74
N GLU A 49 6.73 17.79 -7.89
CA GLU A 49 7.71 16.78 -7.48
C GLU A 49 7.38 16.02 -6.17
N ASN A 50 6.35 16.44 -5.42
CA ASN A 50 5.98 15.84 -4.13
C ASN A 50 4.48 15.52 -4.02
N VAL A 51 3.88 15.05 -5.11
CA VAL A 51 2.49 14.60 -5.08
C VAL A 51 2.42 13.21 -4.45
N GLU A 52 1.78 13.10 -3.28
CA GLU A 52 1.51 11.81 -2.64
C GLU A 52 0.71 10.93 -3.61
N PRO A 53 1.20 9.74 -3.97
CA PRO A 53 0.51 8.88 -4.91
C PRO A 53 -0.86 8.47 -4.35
N PRO A 54 -1.86 8.22 -5.20
CA PRO A 54 -3.18 7.81 -4.76
C PRO A 54 -3.09 6.55 -3.89
N GLN A 55 -3.75 6.58 -2.74
CA GLN A 55 -3.68 5.49 -1.76
C GLN A 55 -4.27 4.19 -2.31
N ARG A 56 -5.21 4.32 -3.26
CA ARG A 56 -5.73 3.20 -4.02
C ARG A 56 -6.12 3.63 -5.42
N MET A 57 -5.75 2.82 -6.41
CA MET A 57 -6.30 2.91 -7.76
C MET A 57 -7.31 1.80 -7.98
N LEU A 58 -8.49 2.15 -8.46
CA LEU A 58 -9.51 1.21 -8.90
C LEU A 58 -9.45 1.13 -10.42
N HIS A 59 -9.02 -0.02 -10.92
CA HIS A 59 -8.90 -0.30 -12.35
C HIS A 59 -10.08 -1.15 -12.81
N GLY A 60 -10.44 -1.05 -14.09
CA GLY A 60 -11.48 -1.90 -14.67
C GLY A 60 -12.22 -1.28 -15.86
N PHE A 61 -12.12 0.03 -16.04
CA PHE A 61 -12.55 0.71 -17.26
C PHE A 61 -11.37 0.90 -18.20
N PHE A 62 -11.63 0.70 -19.49
CA PHE A 62 -10.68 0.94 -20.57
C PHE A 62 -10.99 2.24 -21.33
N LYS A 63 -12.11 2.89 -20.99
CA LYS A 63 -12.60 4.13 -21.59
C LYS A 63 -12.95 5.18 -20.53
N ASN A 64 -13.29 6.37 -21.00
CA ASN A 64 -13.58 7.54 -20.20
C ASN A 64 -14.70 7.30 -19.18
N LEU A 65 -14.45 7.73 -17.94
CA LEU A 65 -15.44 7.80 -16.88
C LEU A 65 -16.10 9.18 -16.89
N TYR A 66 -17.42 9.21 -16.70
CA TYR A 66 -18.19 10.46 -16.70
C TYR A 66 -18.72 10.81 -15.32
N SER A 67 -19.04 9.81 -14.51
CA SER A 67 -19.59 10.02 -13.18
C SER A 67 -19.04 9.00 -12.18
N VAL A 68 -18.88 9.48 -10.95
CA VAL A 68 -18.53 8.68 -9.79
C VAL A 68 -19.31 9.16 -8.58
N ASP A 69 -19.78 8.23 -7.77
CA ASP A 69 -20.37 8.49 -6.47
C ASP A 69 -19.76 7.57 -5.41
N ILE A 70 -19.64 8.08 -4.18
CA ILE A 70 -19.10 7.34 -3.04
C ILE A 70 -20.10 7.38 -1.89
N GLY A 71 -20.62 6.21 -1.55
CA GLY A 71 -21.39 5.98 -0.34
C GLY A 71 -20.53 5.43 0.80
N ALA A 72 -21.17 5.18 1.94
CA ALA A 72 -20.49 4.67 3.14
C ALA A 72 -19.78 3.32 2.93
N GLU A 73 -20.33 2.45 2.07
CA GLU A 73 -19.83 1.08 1.88
C GLU A 73 -19.63 0.70 0.40
N ARG A 74 -19.91 1.63 -0.51
CA ARG A 74 -19.87 1.36 -1.96
C ARG A 74 -19.35 2.56 -2.74
N ILE A 75 -18.60 2.26 -3.81
CA ILE A 75 -18.26 3.25 -4.85
C ILE A 75 -18.95 2.81 -6.13
N VAL A 76 -19.62 3.76 -6.79
CA VAL A 76 -20.34 3.53 -8.05
C VAL A 76 -19.74 4.43 -9.11
N CYS A 77 -19.49 3.89 -10.31
CA CYS A 77 -19.01 4.68 -11.42
C CYS A 77 -19.61 4.22 -12.75
N GLY A 78 -19.77 5.19 -13.67
CA GLY A 78 -20.29 4.99 -15.01
C GLY A 78 -19.51 5.81 -16.03
N GLY A 79 -19.43 5.30 -17.26
CA GLY A 79 -18.63 5.91 -18.32
C GLY A 79 -19.06 5.46 -19.72
N GLU A 80 -18.18 5.71 -20.68
CA GLU A 80 -18.40 5.52 -22.12
C GLU A 80 -18.71 4.06 -22.51
N GLU A 81 -18.32 3.08 -21.69
CA GLU A 81 -18.61 1.66 -21.93
C GLU A 81 -20.10 1.31 -21.79
N GLY A 82 -20.94 2.23 -21.30
CA GLY A 82 -22.35 1.95 -21.01
C GLY A 82 -22.56 0.98 -19.83
N ILE A 83 -21.49 0.71 -19.07
CA ILE A 83 -21.47 -0.19 -17.92
C ILE A 83 -21.37 0.65 -16.65
N VAL A 84 -22.17 0.27 -15.64
CA VAL A 84 -22.02 0.76 -14.25
C VAL A 84 -21.23 -0.28 -13.48
N ARG A 85 -20.11 0.13 -12.88
CA ARG A 85 -19.35 -0.74 -11.96
C ARG A 85 -19.57 -0.28 -10.53
N ILE A 86 -19.70 -1.28 -9.66
CA ILE A 86 -19.93 -1.09 -8.24
C ILE A 86 -18.82 -1.83 -7.49
N TRP A 87 -18.14 -1.10 -6.62
CA TRP A 87 -17.17 -1.65 -5.69
C TRP A 87 -17.82 -1.73 -4.32
N ASP A 88 -18.11 -2.95 -3.86
CA ASP A 88 -18.65 -3.22 -2.53
C ASP A 88 -17.50 -3.50 -1.56
N PHE A 89 -17.43 -2.73 -0.48
CA PHE A 89 -16.44 -2.89 0.59
C PHE A 89 -17.09 -2.99 1.97
N THR A 90 -18.36 -3.40 2.05
CA THR A 90 -19.08 -3.71 3.30
C THR A 90 -18.27 -4.61 4.24
N GLN A 91 -17.61 -5.63 3.69
CA GLN A 91 -16.82 -6.60 4.45
C GLN A 91 -15.32 -6.28 4.49
N ALA A 92 -14.88 -5.16 3.91
CA ALA A 92 -13.46 -4.88 3.75
C ALA A 92 -12.72 -4.78 5.09
N LEU A 93 -13.36 -4.20 6.11
CA LEU A 93 -12.79 -4.09 7.46
C LEU A 93 -12.58 -5.46 8.11
N GLU A 94 -13.57 -6.35 8.00
CA GLU A 94 -13.50 -7.70 8.56
C GLU A 94 -12.42 -8.52 7.87
N VAL A 95 -12.35 -8.43 6.54
CA VAL A 95 -11.31 -9.07 5.73
C VAL A 95 -9.93 -8.52 6.09
N GLU A 96 -9.77 -7.20 6.24
CA GLU A 96 -8.50 -6.59 6.63
C GLU A 96 -8.02 -7.08 8.00
N ARG A 97 -8.92 -7.11 8.99
CA ARG A 97 -8.62 -7.65 10.33
C ARG A 97 -8.17 -9.10 10.27
N ARG A 98 -8.88 -9.94 9.52
CA ARG A 98 -8.53 -11.35 9.33
C ARG A 98 -7.17 -11.51 8.65
N VAL A 99 -6.91 -10.75 7.59
CA VAL A 99 -5.62 -10.76 6.88
C VAL A 99 -4.51 -10.31 7.81
N GLN A 100 -4.72 -9.25 8.60
CA GLN A 100 -3.72 -8.74 9.54
C GLN A 100 -3.42 -9.75 10.65
N ALA A 101 -4.43 -10.39 11.23
CA ALA A 101 -4.25 -11.47 12.20
C ALA A 101 -3.41 -12.62 11.61
N SER A 102 -3.72 -13.02 10.38
CA SER A 102 -2.96 -14.08 9.69
C SER A 102 -1.49 -13.70 9.45
N ARG A 103 -1.20 -12.43 9.14
CA ARG A 103 0.16 -11.91 8.97
C ARG A 103 0.93 -11.97 10.30
N ASN A 104 0.31 -11.54 11.39
CA ASN A 104 0.92 -11.57 12.72
C ASN A 104 1.31 -13.00 13.12
N ILE A 105 0.41 -13.96 12.93
CA ILE A 105 0.69 -15.39 13.22
C ILE A 105 1.86 -15.90 12.37
N ARG A 106 1.92 -15.58 11.08
CA ARG A 106 3.03 -15.98 10.20
C ARG A 106 4.36 -15.41 10.66
N LEU A 107 4.38 -14.15 11.09
CA LEU A 107 5.58 -13.50 11.62
C LEU A 107 6.03 -14.14 12.93
N GLU A 108 5.10 -14.40 13.86
CA GLU A 108 5.39 -15.09 15.12
C GLU A 108 5.99 -16.48 14.87
N ASN A 109 5.37 -17.27 13.97
CA ASN A 109 5.87 -18.59 13.60
C ASN A 109 7.29 -18.53 13.01
N ARG A 110 7.59 -17.50 12.19
CA ARG A 110 8.94 -17.28 11.66
C ARG A 110 9.95 -16.99 12.78
N LEU A 111 9.57 -16.18 13.76
CA LEU A 111 10.41 -15.87 14.92
C LEU A 111 10.64 -17.09 15.81
N ARG A 112 9.60 -17.91 16.05
CA ARG A 112 9.73 -19.17 16.79
C ARG A 112 10.70 -20.13 16.12
N ARG A 113 10.61 -20.29 14.80
CA ARG A 113 11.57 -21.11 14.02
C ARG A 113 12.99 -20.60 14.15
N LYS A 114 13.21 -19.28 14.05
CA LYS A 114 14.54 -18.66 14.24
C LYS A 114 15.10 -18.92 15.65
N LYS A 115 14.28 -18.78 16.69
CA LYS A 115 14.68 -19.07 18.08
C LYS A 115 15.03 -20.55 18.30
N GLY A 116 14.25 -21.46 17.72
CA GLY A 116 14.52 -22.91 17.78
C GLY A 116 15.81 -23.32 17.06
N GLN A 117 16.10 -22.73 15.89
CA GLN A 117 17.34 -22.98 15.16
C GLN A 117 18.57 -22.44 15.89
N GLY A 118 18.47 -21.29 16.56
CA GLY A 118 19.54 -20.77 17.41
C GLY A 118 19.84 -21.64 18.64
N ALA A 119 18.82 -22.33 19.18
CA ALA A 119 18.99 -23.25 20.31
C ALA A 119 19.61 -24.61 19.90
N ILE A 120 19.39 -25.06 18.65
CA ILE A 120 19.99 -26.30 18.12
C ILE A 120 21.42 -26.05 17.60
N GLY A 121 21.72 -24.85 17.10
CA GLY A 121 23.05 -24.48 16.58
C GLY A 121 24.18 -24.41 17.62
N ASN A 122 23.86 -24.31 18.92
CA ASN A 122 24.87 -24.26 20.00
C ASN A 122 25.18 -25.61 20.67
N LYS A 123 24.57 -26.73 20.23
CA LYS A 123 24.88 -28.09 20.73
C LYS A 123 25.56 -29.00 19.70
N GLY A 124 25.82 -28.52 18.49
CA GLY A 124 26.55 -29.26 17.45
C GLY A 124 27.97 -28.73 17.27
N LYS A 125 28.87 -29.02 18.21
CA LYS A 125 30.31 -28.83 18.00
C LYS A 125 30.72 -29.75 16.84
N GLN A 126 31.13 -29.12 15.74
CA GLN A 126 31.78 -29.69 14.54
C GLN A 126 31.57 -31.18 14.23
N VAL A 127 30.76 -31.48 13.22
CA VAL A 127 31.12 -32.50 12.24
C VAL A 127 30.77 -31.95 10.86
N ASN A 128 31.80 -31.70 10.04
CA ASN A 128 31.62 -31.32 8.65
C ASN A 128 31.03 -32.51 7.88
N PRO A 129 29.87 -32.40 7.22
CA PRO A 129 29.34 -33.50 6.40
C PRO A 129 30.17 -33.80 5.14
N CYS A 130 31.24 -33.03 4.89
CA CYS A 130 32.12 -33.19 3.72
C CYS A 130 33.42 -33.97 4.00
N SER A 131 33.63 -34.51 5.22
CA SER A 131 34.81 -35.33 5.52
C SER A 131 34.54 -36.84 5.55
N ILE A 132 33.28 -37.27 5.36
CA ILE A 132 32.90 -38.70 5.41
C ILE A 132 33.06 -39.39 4.03
N VAL A 133 33.17 -38.63 2.94
CA VAL A 133 33.18 -39.17 1.57
C VAL A 133 34.59 -39.35 0.97
N ALA A 134 35.66 -38.93 1.66
CA ALA A 134 37.02 -38.88 1.09
C ALA A 134 38.01 -39.90 1.71
N LYS A 135 37.56 -41.03 2.25
CA LYS A 135 38.47 -42.03 2.85
C LYS A 135 38.40 -43.46 2.30
N ASN A 136 37.60 -43.72 1.26
CA ASN A 136 37.46 -45.08 0.71
C ASN A 136 37.94 -45.22 -0.74
N CYS A 137 38.87 -44.37 -1.20
CA CYS A 137 39.45 -44.46 -2.54
C CYS A 137 40.98 -44.50 -2.51
N GLU A 138 41.59 -45.19 -1.55
CA GLU A 138 43.00 -45.58 -1.58
C GLU A 138 43.15 -46.95 -0.88
N ALA A 139 43.04 -48.02 -1.66
CA ALA A 139 43.67 -49.34 -1.48
C ALA A 139 42.95 -50.37 -2.37
N ASP A 140 43.50 -50.58 -3.55
CA ASP A 140 43.92 -51.88 -4.15
C ASP A 140 43.81 -51.86 -5.68
#